data_AF-A0A354J5J2-F1
#
_entry.id   AF-A0A354J5J2-F1
#
_cell.length_a   1.000
_cell.length_b   1.000
_cell.length_c   1.000
_cell.angle_alpha   90.00
_cell.angle_beta   90.00
_cell.angle_gamma   90.00
#
_symmetry.space_group_name_H-M   'P 1'
#
loop_
_entity.id
_entity.type
_entity.pdbx_description
1 polymer ?
#
loop_
_entity_poly.entity_id
_entity_poly.type
_entity_poly.pdbx_seq_one_letter_code
_entity_poly.pdbx_strand_id
1 'polypeptide(L)'
;MNYLIKKVFNPEIFQGKYKNKKYFEGWYFKMIDSTKEHALVVIPGISINEKDTHAFIQVMYQGNQVDYIRYDIADFWFSESRFEIMIGDSCFSKDQMILNIQGNKLRIKGCLRFDHPVKFPKTLYHPGIMGPFSYLPFMECYHGIVNIHQDIYGVITINGKNLDYNHGCGYIEKDWGRSFPKNWIWFQSNHFP
;
A
#
# COMPACT_ATOMS: atom_id res chain seq x y z
N MET A 1 20.20 1.94 -14.94
CA MET A 1 19.02 1.38 -15.66
C MET A 1 17.88 2.40 -15.63
N ASN A 2 17.33 2.75 -16.78
CA ASN A 2 16.24 3.72 -16.94
C ASN A 2 15.02 3.29 -16.11
N TYR A 3 14.40 4.22 -15.38
CA TYR A 3 13.20 4.01 -14.55
C TYR A 3 12.06 3.33 -15.33
N LEU A 4 11.90 3.66 -16.62
CA LEU A 4 10.89 3.04 -17.50
C LEU A 4 11.07 1.53 -17.65
N ILE A 5 12.31 1.03 -17.64
CA ILE A 5 12.59 -0.41 -17.74
C ILE A 5 12.40 -1.06 -16.37
N LYS A 6 12.89 -0.41 -15.30
CA LYS A 6 12.76 -0.93 -13.93
C LYS A 6 11.31 -1.20 -13.55
N LYS A 7 10.40 -0.27 -13.85
CA LYS A 7 9.01 -0.34 -13.39
C LYS A 7 8.23 -1.51 -14.00
N VAL A 8 8.65 -2.03 -15.16
CA VAL A 8 8.06 -3.22 -15.80
C VAL A 8 8.32 -4.47 -14.97
N PHE A 9 9.52 -4.59 -14.37
CA PHE A 9 9.93 -5.76 -13.60
C PHE A 9 9.72 -5.61 -12.09
N ASN A 10 9.41 -4.38 -11.62
CA ASN A 10 9.20 -4.06 -10.22
C ASN A 10 7.85 -3.34 -10.08
N PRO A 11 6.71 -4.06 -10.20
CA PRO A 11 5.38 -3.45 -10.13
C PRO A 11 5.13 -2.71 -8.81
N GLU A 12 5.85 -3.07 -7.74
CA GLU A 12 5.77 -2.42 -6.44
C GLU A 12 6.23 -0.94 -6.45
N ILE A 13 7.18 -0.55 -7.30
CA ILE A 13 7.65 0.85 -7.36
C ILE A 13 6.59 1.74 -8.01
N PHE A 14 6.58 3.03 -7.68
CA PHE A 14 5.65 3.99 -8.29
C PHE A 14 5.64 3.86 -9.82
N GLN A 15 4.47 3.81 -10.45
CA GLN A 15 4.27 3.63 -11.89
C GLN A 15 3.84 4.93 -12.58
N GLY A 16 3.33 5.88 -11.79
CA GLY A 16 2.65 7.10 -12.20
C GLY A 16 3.52 8.30 -12.56
N LYS A 17 4.86 8.21 -12.54
CA LYS A 17 5.78 9.37 -12.73
C LYS A 17 5.44 10.27 -13.93
N TYR A 18 4.97 9.67 -15.03
CA TYR A 18 4.64 10.38 -16.27
C TYR A 18 3.14 10.44 -16.55
N LYS A 19 2.30 10.24 -15.54
CA LYS A 19 0.84 10.29 -15.64
C LYS A 19 0.36 11.64 -15.14
N ASN A 20 -0.45 12.31 -15.96
CA ASN A 20 -0.93 13.67 -15.69
C ASN A 20 -2.46 13.79 -15.68
N LYS A 21 -3.20 12.73 -16.03
CA LYS A 21 -4.67 12.69 -16.06
C LYS A 21 -5.18 11.27 -15.86
N LYS A 22 -6.34 11.13 -15.22
CA LYS A 22 -7.09 9.88 -15.04
C LYS A 22 -6.17 8.77 -14.54
N TYR A 23 -5.56 9.00 -13.39
CA TYR A 23 -4.61 8.05 -12.82
C TYR A 23 -4.82 7.92 -11.32
N PHE A 24 -4.75 6.69 -10.82
CA PHE A 24 -4.64 6.42 -9.41
C PHE A 24 -3.54 5.39 -9.19
N GLU A 25 -2.95 5.42 -8.01
CA GLU A 25 -2.01 4.43 -7.56
C GLU A 25 -2.02 4.38 -6.04
N GLY A 26 -2.13 3.19 -5.48
CA GLY A 26 -2.16 3.00 -4.03
C GLY A 26 -1.56 1.66 -3.63
N TRP A 27 -1.04 1.61 -2.41
CA TRP A 27 -0.47 0.41 -1.82
C TRP A 27 -1.28 0.07 -0.59
N TYR A 28 -1.83 -1.12 -0.53
CA TYR A 28 -2.61 -1.59 0.60
C TYR A 28 -1.71 -2.37 1.55
N PHE A 29 -1.49 -1.83 2.75
CA PHE A 29 -0.82 -2.50 3.84
C PHE A 29 -1.88 -3.00 4.82
N LYS A 30 -1.85 -4.29 5.16
CA LYS A 30 -2.64 -4.86 6.24
C LYS A 30 -1.71 -5.47 7.27
N MET A 31 -1.85 -5.05 8.52
CA MET A 31 -1.09 -5.52 9.65
C MET A 31 -2.04 -6.05 10.71
N ILE A 32 -1.71 -7.19 11.28
CA ILE A 32 -2.44 -7.81 12.37
C ILE A 32 -1.42 -8.09 13.46
N ASP A 33 -1.74 -7.73 14.69
CA ASP A 33 -0.89 -7.99 15.85
C ASP A 33 -0.92 -9.48 16.24
N SER A 34 -0.05 -9.89 17.16
CA SER A 34 0.06 -11.28 17.59
C SER A 34 -1.23 -11.83 18.24
N THR A 35 -2.05 -10.97 18.85
CA THR A 35 -3.33 -11.37 19.47
C THR A 35 -4.46 -11.52 18.45
N LYS A 36 -4.27 -10.97 17.23
CA LYS A 36 -5.26 -10.90 16.15
C LYS A 36 -6.45 -9.97 16.44
N GLU A 37 -6.39 -9.18 17.52
CA GLU A 37 -7.45 -8.23 17.89
C GLU A 37 -7.29 -6.85 17.22
N HIS A 38 -6.07 -6.52 16.79
CA HIS A 38 -5.71 -5.18 16.33
C HIS A 38 -5.30 -5.18 14.85
N ALA A 39 -6.27 -5.44 13.98
CA ALA A 39 -6.11 -5.26 12.54
C ALA A 39 -6.06 -3.78 12.16
N LEU A 40 -4.96 -3.36 11.53
CA LEU A 40 -4.77 -2.03 10.96
C LEU A 40 -4.53 -2.16 9.45
N VAL A 41 -5.24 -1.36 8.67
CA VAL A 41 -5.03 -1.20 7.23
C VAL A 41 -4.60 0.24 6.96
N VAL A 42 -3.56 0.42 6.16
CA VAL A 42 -3.08 1.73 5.70
C VAL A 42 -2.90 1.68 4.20
N ILE A 43 -3.50 2.64 3.50
CA ILE A 43 -3.47 2.76 2.04
C ILE A 43 -2.92 4.15 1.69
N PRO A 44 -1.60 4.33 1.60
CA PRO A 44 -1.02 5.48 0.94
C PRO A 44 -1.28 5.42 -0.57
N GLY A 45 -1.53 6.57 -1.18
CA GLY A 45 -1.70 6.63 -2.62
C GLY A 45 -1.80 8.04 -3.17
N ILE A 46 -2.00 8.10 -4.47
CA ILE A 46 -2.27 9.33 -5.20
C ILE A 46 -3.48 9.16 -6.12
N SER A 47 -4.20 10.25 -6.31
CA SER A 47 -5.28 10.37 -7.29
C SER A 47 -4.98 11.59 -8.15
N ILE A 48 -4.85 11.40 -9.45
CA ILE A 48 -4.54 12.44 -10.45
C ILE A 48 -5.73 12.58 -11.37
N ASN A 49 -6.47 13.67 -11.19
CA ASN A 49 -7.62 14.06 -12.01
C ASN A 49 -7.61 15.58 -12.21
N GLU A 50 -8.26 16.05 -13.27
CA GLU A 50 -8.20 17.46 -13.69
C GLU A 50 -8.65 18.47 -12.62
N LYS A 51 -9.57 18.06 -11.74
CA LYS A 51 -10.14 18.92 -10.69
C LYS A 51 -9.71 18.55 -9.28
N ASP A 52 -9.16 17.36 -9.09
CA ASP A 52 -9.02 16.75 -7.77
C ASP A 52 -7.74 15.93 -7.67
N THR A 53 -6.61 16.54 -8.03
CA THR A 53 -5.29 15.91 -7.86
C THR A 53 -4.81 16.06 -6.43
N HIS A 54 -4.47 14.95 -5.79
CA HIS A 54 -3.99 14.93 -4.41
C HIS A 54 -3.28 13.62 -4.08
N ALA A 55 -2.44 13.68 -3.05
CA ALA A 55 -2.00 12.48 -2.34
C ALA A 55 -2.95 12.18 -1.18
N PHE A 56 -2.96 10.93 -0.72
CA PHE A 56 -3.80 10.53 0.38
C PHE A 56 -3.17 9.41 1.20
N ILE A 57 -3.60 9.32 2.45
CA ILE A 57 -3.45 8.13 3.27
C ILE A 57 -4.83 7.78 3.80
N GLN A 58 -5.35 6.62 3.38
CA GLN A 58 -6.56 6.05 3.96
C GLN A 58 -6.17 5.05 5.05
N VAL A 59 -6.83 5.12 6.19
CA VAL A 59 -6.59 4.21 7.31
C VAL A 59 -7.89 3.55 7.73
N MET A 60 -7.80 2.27 8.06
CA MET A 60 -8.92 1.51 8.64
C MET A 60 -8.42 0.72 9.84
N TYR A 61 -9.08 0.85 10.98
CA TYR A 61 -8.72 0.15 12.21
C TYR A 61 -9.91 -0.69 12.69
N GLN A 62 -9.64 -1.98 12.95
CA GLN A 62 -10.63 -3.00 13.38
C GLN A 62 -11.89 -3.09 12.50
N GLY A 63 -11.80 -2.64 11.24
CA GLY A 63 -12.89 -2.73 10.26
C GLY A 63 -14.06 -1.75 10.45
N ASN A 64 -14.06 -0.91 11.49
CA ASN A 64 -15.16 0.02 11.78
C ASN A 64 -14.75 1.50 11.79
N GLN A 65 -13.48 1.80 12.05
CA GLN A 65 -12.95 3.16 12.05
C GLN A 65 -12.21 3.41 10.75
N VAL A 66 -12.70 4.36 9.95
CA VAL A 66 -12.12 4.71 8.65
C VAL A 66 -11.92 6.21 8.57
N ASP A 67 -10.71 6.61 8.19
CA ASP A 67 -10.35 7.98 7.80
C ASP A 67 -9.66 7.99 6.44
N TYR A 68 -9.94 9.04 5.67
CA TYR A 68 -9.28 9.37 4.42
C TYR A 68 -8.63 10.74 4.56
N ILE A 69 -7.31 10.76 4.75
CA ILE A 69 -6.55 11.98 4.97
C ILE A 69 -5.98 12.44 3.63
N ARG A 70 -6.29 13.67 3.25
CA ARG A 70 -5.84 14.30 2.00
C ARG A 70 -4.59 15.12 2.26
N TYR A 71 -3.64 15.03 1.34
CA TYR A 71 -2.38 15.77 1.33
C TYR A 71 -2.24 16.50 -0.01
N ASP A 72 -1.44 17.56 -0.04
CA ASP A 72 -1.09 18.19 -1.30
C ASP A 72 -0.27 17.18 -2.14
N ILE A 73 -0.38 17.24 -3.46
CA ILE A 73 0.44 16.40 -4.32
C ILE A 73 1.93 16.71 -4.16
N ALA A 74 2.29 17.93 -3.75
CA ALA A 74 3.66 18.31 -3.43
C ALA A 74 4.24 17.57 -2.21
N ASP A 75 3.38 17.02 -1.33
CA ASP A 75 3.80 16.22 -0.18
C ASP A 75 4.10 14.75 -0.54
N PHE A 76 3.87 14.36 -1.80
CA PHE A 76 4.17 13.02 -2.29
C PHE A 76 5.58 12.94 -2.87
N TRP A 77 6.37 12.02 -2.33
CA TRP A 77 7.68 11.67 -2.86
C TRP A 77 7.78 10.17 -3.11
N PHE A 78 8.61 9.77 -4.07
CA PHE A 78 8.89 8.37 -4.34
C PHE A 78 10.34 8.13 -4.79
N SER A 79 10.83 6.92 -4.55
CA SER A 79 12.12 6.48 -5.06
C SER A 79 12.01 5.92 -6.48
N GLU A 80 12.93 6.32 -7.37
CA GLU A 80 13.04 5.74 -8.72
C GLU A 80 13.74 4.37 -8.76
N SER A 81 14.25 3.92 -7.60
CA SER A 81 15.14 2.77 -7.53
C SER A 81 14.55 1.55 -6.82
N ARG A 82 13.59 1.77 -5.91
CA ARG A 82 13.00 0.76 -5.02
C ARG A 82 11.58 1.18 -4.63
N PHE A 83 10.82 0.25 -4.05
CA PHE A 83 9.54 0.61 -3.46
C PHE A 83 9.77 1.37 -2.16
N GLU A 84 9.62 2.68 -2.25
CA GLU A 84 9.66 3.62 -1.15
C GLU A 84 8.89 4.87 -1.57
N ILE A 85 7.91 5.27 -0.76
CA ILE A 85 7.14 6.49 -0.95
C ILE A 85 7.01 7.24 0.37
N MET A 86 6.83 8.55 0.28
CA MET A 86 6.53 9.41 1.42
C MET A 86 5.29 10.25 1.10
N ILE A 87 4.44 10.44 2.10
CA ILE A 87 3.29 11.35 2.05
C ILE A 87 3.27 12.13 3.36
N GLY A 88 3.56 13.43 3.27
CA GLY A 88 3.85 14.26 4.44
C GLY A 88 4.97 13.63 5.28
N ASP A 89 4.72 13.42 6.57
CA ASP A 89 5.68 12.85 7.52
C ASP A 89 5.64 11.30 7.60
N SER A 90 4.86 10.64 6.74
CA SER A 90 4.75 9.18 6.73
C SER A 90 5.57 8.57 5.60
N CYS A 91 6.21 7.43 5.85
CA CYS A 91 7.06 6.71 4.89
C CYS A 91 6.61 5.25 4.78
N PHE A 92 6.61 4.73 3.55
CA PHE A 92 6.13 3.39 3.24
C PHE A 92 7.09 2.69 2.28
N SER A 93 7.49 1.47 2.61
CA SER A 93 8.34 0.63 1.79
C SER A 93 7.98 -0.84 1.97
N LYS A 94 8.68 -1.73 1.27
CA LYS A 94 8.55 -3.18 1.48
C LYS A 94 9.09 -3.67 2.83
N ASP A 95 9.97 -2.91 3.49
CA ASP A 95 10.71 -3.35 4.68
C ASP A 95 10.30 -2.56 5.94
N GLN A 96 9.60 -1.45 5.79
CA GLN A 96 9.24 -0.55 6.88
C GLN A 96 8.03 0.32 6.55
N MET A 97 7.27 0.67 7.59
CA MET A 97 6.24 1.71 7.58
C MET A 97 6.42 2.64 8.78
N ILE A 98 6.57 3.94 8.51
CA ILE A 98 6.61 5.01 9.51
C ILE A 98 5.35 5.84 9.36
N LEU A 99 4.59 5.97 10.44
CA LEU A 99 3.31 6.66 10.46
C LEU A 99 3.39 7.92 11.32
N ASN A 100 2.92 9.02 10.77
CA ASN A 100 2.58 10.23 11.50
C ASN A 100 1.32 10.83 10.85
N ILE A 101 0.16 10.34 11.27
CA ILE A 101 -1.14 10.62 10.65
C ILE A 101 -2.04 11.28 11.67
N GLN A 102 -2.65 12.41 11.26
CA GLN A 102 -3.65 13.13 12.02
C GLN A 102 -4.96 13.13 11.23
N GLY A 103 -5.77 12.10 11.46
CA GLY A 103 -7.13 11.99 10.92
C GLY A 103 -8.18 12.58 11.87
N ASN A 104 -9.43 12.60 11.41
CA ASN A 104 -10.58 13.07 12.18
C ASN A 104 -10.97 12.08 13.29
N LYS A 105 -10.88 10.78 13.01
CA LYS A 105 -11.22 9.67 13.92
C LYS A 105 -9.98 8.94 14.43
N LEU A 106 -8.90 8.92 13.65
CA LEU A 106 -7.69 8.16 13.91
C LEU A 106 -6.46 9.06 13.92
N ARG A 107 -5.78 9.13 15.06
CA ARG A 107 -4.44 9.71 15.21
C ARG A 107 -3.46 8.57 15.39
N ILE A 108 -2.57 8.39 14.41
CA ILE A 108 -1.68 7.22 14.35
C ILE A 108 -0.24 7.69 14.30
N LYS A 109 0.59 7.20 15.21
CA LYS A 109 2.04 7.48 15.22
C LYS A 109 2.83 6.22 15.55
N GLY A 110 3.93 5.99 14.85
CA GLY A 110 4.85 4.91 15.21
C GLY A 110 5.60 4.36 14.01
N CYS A 111 6.29 3.25 14.22
CA CYS A 111 7.11 2.60 13.21
C CYS A 111 6.93 1.09 13.30
N LEU A 112 6.69 0.46 12.15
CA LEU A 112 6.72 -0.98 11.98
C LEU A 112 7.85 -1.35 11.02
N ARG A 113 8.63 -2.34 11.41
CA ARG A 113 9.61 -3.01 10.55
C ARG A 113 9.05 -4.34 10.11
N PHE A 114 9.39 -4.73 8.89
CA PHE A 114 8.96 -5.98 8.30
C PHE A 114 10.14 -6.90 8.05
N ASP A 115 9.98 -8.18 8.38
CA ASP A 115 11.01 -9.20 8.16
C ASP A 115 10.41 -10.47 7.55
N HIS A 116 11.28 -11.36 7.07
CA HIS A 116 10.92 -12.66 6.47
C HIS A 116 9.79 -12.58 5.41
N PRO A 117 9.89 -11.71 4.38
CA PRO A 117 8.81 -11.54 3.42
C PRO A 117 8.64 -12.78 2.53
N VAL A 118 7.43 -13.34 2.54
CA VAL A 118 6.98 -14.36 1.59
C VAL A 118 6.46 -13.65 0.34
N LYS A 119 7.21 -13.74 -0.75
CA LYS A 119 6.83 -13.12 -2.03
C LYS A 119 5.77 -13.94 -2.76
N PHE A 120 4.99 -13.27 -3.61
CA PHE A 120 4.12 -13.95 -4.55
C PHE A 120 4.93 -14.80 -5.54
N PRO A 121 4.57 -16.07 -5.78
CA PRO A 121 5.28 -16.92 -6.73
C PRO A 121 5.11 -16.35 -8.15
N LYS A 122 6.22 -16.13 -8.85
CA LYS A 122 6.24 -15.58 -10.21
C LYS A 122 6.88 -16.56 -11.16
N THR A 123 6.32 -16.67 -12.36
CA THR A 123 6.92 -17.37 -13.51
C THR A 123 6.91 -16.45 -14.72
N LEU A 124 7.61 -16.81 -15.80
CA LEU A 124 7.57 -16.06 -17.05
C LEU A 124 6.14 -15.93 -17.62
N TYR A 125 5.31 -16.97 -17.49
CA TYR A 125 3.93 -16.95 -17.96
C TYR A 125 2.95 -16.31 -16.95
N HIS A 126 3.35 -16.24 -15.67
CA HIS A 126 2.56 -15.66 -14.58
C HIS A 126 3.45 -14.72 -13.76
N PRO A 127 3.76 -13.51 -14.26
CA PRO A 127 4.66 -12.57 -13.61
C PRO A 127 4.07 -11.91 -12.33
N GLY A 128 2.79 -12.14 -12.05
CA GLY A 128 2.09 -11.62 -10.88
C GLY A 128 0.69 -12.19 -10.72
N ILE A 129 -0.10 -11.60 -9.83
CA ILE A 129 -1.46 -12.06 -9.47
C ILE A 129 -2.45 -11.99 -10.64
N MET A 130 -2.23 -11.11 -11.61
CA MET A 130 -3.03 -11.03 -12.83
C MET A 130 -2.64 -12.10 -13.86
N GLY A 131 -1.65 -12.95 -13.58
CA GLY A 131 -1.15 -13.96 -14.50
C GLY A 131 -0.71 -13.32 -15.84
N PRO A 132 -1.11 -13.87 -17.01
CA PRO A 132 -0.72 -13.33 -18.30
C PRO A 132 -1.26 -11.90 -18.56
N PHE A 133 -2.32 -11.47 -17.87
CA PHE A 133 -2.88 -10.12 -18.02
C PHE A 133 -1.94 -9.02 -17.57
N SER A 134 -0.93 -9.33 -16.74
CA SER A 134 0.13 -8.37 -16.39
C SER A 134 0.88 -7.82 -17.61
N TYR A 135 0.86 -8.53 -18.75
CA TYR A 135 1.50 -8.08 -19.99
C TYR A 135 0.57 -7.27 -20.91
N LEU A 136 -0.75 -7.30 -20.68
CA LEU A 136 -1.67 -6.56 -21.53
C LEU A 136 -1.56 -5.07 -21.25
N PRO A 137 -1.25 -4.23 -22.25
CA PRO A 137 -1.23 -2.79 -22.07
C PRO A 137 -2.66 -2.24 -21.97
N PHE A 138 -2.78 -1.05 -21.38
CA PHE A 138 -4.02 -0.24 -21.35
C PHE A 138 -5.19 -0.81 -20.54
N MET A 139 -4.94 -1.69 -19.57
CA MET A 139 -5.96 -2.08 -18.61
C MET A 139 -6.41 -0.89 -17.75
N GLU A 140 -7.68 -0.90 -17.35
CA GLU A 140 -8.24 0.13 -16.47
C GLU A 140 -7.60 0.10 -15.08
N CYS A 141 -7.32 -1.11 -14.57
CA CYS A 141 -6.68 -1.36 -13.30
C CYS A 141 -5.68 -2.51 -13.44
N TYR A 142 -4.50 -2.33 -12.85
CA TYR A 142 -3.51 -3.37 -12.63
C TYR A 142 -3.42 -3.66 -11.14
N HIS A 143 -3.20 -4.93 -10.81
CA HIS A 143 -3.07 -5.45 -9.47
C HIS A 143 -1.70 -6.12 -9.30
N GLY A 144 -1.04 -5.87 -8.18
CA GLY A 144 0.26 -6.41 -7.85
C GLY A 144 0.37 -6.82 -6.39
N ILE A 145 0.94 -7.98 -6.12
CA ILE A 145 1.29 -8.42 -4.77
C ILE A 145 2.75 -8.07 -4.52
N VAL A 146 3.01 -7.28 -3.49
CA VAL A 146 4.36 -6.97 -3.03
C VAL A 146 4.86 -8.13 -2.15
N ASN A 147 4.06 -8.54 -1.17
CA ASN A 147 4.27 -9.75 -0.39
C ASN A 147 2.94 -10.36 0.08
N ILE A 148 2.95 -11.68 0.26
CA ILE A 148 1.81 -12.45 0.77
C ILE A 148 1.81 -12.46 2.30
N HIS A 149 2.99 -12.55 2.90
CA HIS A 149 3.18 -12.62 4.34
C HIS A 149 4.52 -11.97 4.71
N GLN A 150 4.60 -11.42 5.92
CA GLN A 150 5.82 -10.92 6.53
C GLN A 150 5.63 -10.85 8.04
N ASP A 151 6.70 -10.98 8.81
CA ASP A 151 6.69 -10.72 10.24
C ASP A 151 6.71 -9.22 10.50
N ILE A 152 6.06 -8.79 11.58
CA ILE A 152 6.00 -7.39 11.99
C ILE A 152 6.69 -7.20 13.34
N TYR A 153 7.46 -6.11 13.43
CA TYR A 153 8.09 -5.67 14.67
C TYR A 153 7.89 -4.18 14.87
N GLY A 154 7.52 -3.78 16.10
CA GLY A 154 7.36 -2.39 16.48
C GLY A 154 6.04 -2.10 17.18
N VAL A 155 5.83 -0.82 17.44
CA VAL A 155 4.70 -0.31 18.22
C VAL A 155 4.07 0.83 17.44
N ILE A 156 2.73 0.85 17.43
CA ILE A 156 1.95 1.96 16.91
C ILE A 156 1.09 2.51 18.04
N THR A 157 1.07 3.83 18.18
CA THR A 157 0.12 4.54 19.01
C THR A 157 -1.09 4.92 18.16
N ILE A 158 -2.28 4.46 18.54
CA ILE A 158 -3.57 4.84 17.92
C ILE A 158 -4.42 5.55 18.97
N ASN A 159 -4.80 6.81 18.70
CA ASN A 159 -5.62 7.62 19.61
C ASN A 159 -5.08 7.68 21.05
N GLY A 160 -3.75 7.71 21.19
CA GLY A 160 -3.05 7.73 22.48
C GLY A 160 -2.84 6.36 23.14
N LYS A 161 -3.42 5.28 22.61
CA LYS A 161 -3.17 3.91 23.09
C LYS A 161 -2.00 3.29 22.33
N ASN A 162 -1.00 2.79 23.05
CA ASN A 162 0.09 2.02 22.46
C ASN A 162 -0.36 0.58 22.20
N LEU A 163 -0.13 0.11 20.97
CA LEU A 163 -0.45 -1.23 20.50
C LEU A 163 0.85 -1.90 20.06
N ASP A 164 1.10 -3.07 20.63
CA ASP A 164 2.26 -3.89 20.27
C ASP A 164 1.94 -4.74 19.03
N TYR A 165 2.75 -4.59 17.98
CA TYR A 165 2.66 -5.36 16.75
C TYR A 165 3.80 -6.37 16.60
N ASN A 166 4.66 -6.53 17.63
CA ASN A 166 5.72 -7.52 17.62
C ASN A 166 5.14 -8.93 17.43
N HIS A 167 5.79 -9.72 16.58
CA HIS A 167 5.33 -11.06 16.20
C HIS A 167 3.94 -11.07 15.54
N GLY A 168 3.47 -9.91 15.08
CA GLY A 168 2.33 -9.78 14.19
C GLY A 168 2.72 -10.15 12.75
N CYS A 169 1.75 -10.03 11.86
CA CYS A 169 1.90 -10.44 10.47
C CYS A 169 1.33 -9.40 9.51
N GLY A 170 1.97 -9.29 8.34
CA GLY A 170 1.67 -8.28 7.33
C GLY A 170 1.34 -8.85 5.96
N TYR A 171 0.61 -8.05 5.17
CA TYR A 171 0.32 -8.27 3.76
C TYR A 171 0.38 -6.92 3.03
N ILE A 172 1.00 -6.90 1.85
CA ILE A 172 1.14 -5.71 1.02
C ILE A 172 0.76 -6.03 -0.42
N GLU A 173 -0.25 -5.33 -0.93
CA GLU A 173 -0.60 -5.30 -2.35
C GLU A 173 -0.63 -3.87 -2.88
N LYS A 174 -0.83 -3.76 -4.18
CA LYS A 174 -0.79 -2.50 -4.88
C LYS A 174 -1.68 -2.52 -6.10
N ASP A 175 -2.44 -1.44 -6.27
CA ASP A 175 -3.28 -1.20 -7.43
C ASP A 175 -2.90 0.11 -8.11
N TRP A 176 -2.92 0.11 -9.44
CA TRP A 176 -2.68 1.33 -10.23
C TRP A 176 -3.39 1.27 -11.57
N GLY A 177 -3.79 2.42 -12.09
CA GLY A 177 -4.51 2.46 -13.35
C GLY A 177 -5.29 3.75 -13.57
N ARG A 178 -6.29 3.69 -14.43
CA ARG A 178 -7.19 4.79 -14.75
C ARG A 178 -8.46 4.77 -13.92
N SER A 179 -8.98 3.59 -13.62
CA SER A 179 -10.21 3.39 -12.84
C SER A 179 -10.28 1.98 -12.29
N PHE A 180 -10.97 1.80 -11.17
CA PHE A 180 -11.39 0.46 -10.73
C PHE A 180 -12.55 -0.06 -11.59
N PRO A 181 -12.72 -1.39 -11.70
CA PRO A 181 -13.91 -1.98 -12.29
C PRO A 181 -15.19 -1.46 -11.63
N LYS A 182 -16.28 -1.37 -12.39
CA LYS A 182 -17.58 -0.90 -11.87
C LYS A 182 -18.07 -1.72 -10.67
N ASN A 183 -17.89 -3.04 -10.73
CA ASN A 183 -18.23 -3.98 -9.66
C ASN A 183 -17.08 -4.96 -9.50
N TRP A 184 -16.67 -5.20 -8.26
CA TRP A 184 -15.64 -6.17 -7.91
C TRP A 184 -15.85 -6.61 -6.46
N ILE A 185 -15.33 -7.79 -6.14
CA ILE A 185 -15.28 -8.30 -4.78
C ILE A 185 -13.84 -8.75 -4.55
N TRP A 186 -13.28 -8.35 -3.40
CA TRP A 186 -11.93 -8.72 -3.02
C TRP A 186 -11.95 -9.27 -1.61
N PHE A 187 -11.19 -10.35 -1.42
CA PHE A 187 -10.97 -10.97 -0.13
C PHE A 187 -9.51 -11.36 -0.03
N GLN A 188 -8.92 -11.05 1.11
CA GLN A 188 -7.61 -11.55 1.49
C GLN A 188 -7.72 -12.14 2.89
N SER A 189 -7.29 -13.39 3.03
CA SER A 189 -7.17 -14.05 4.31
C SER A 189 -5.82 -14.77 4.42
N ASN A 190 -5.08 -14.44 5.47
CA ASN A 190 -3.89 -15.17 5.90
C ASN A 190 -4.13 -15.84 7.26
N HIS A 191 -5.37 -15.81 7.77
CA HIS A 191 -5.71 -16.30 9.10
C HIS A 191 -7.02 -17.09 9.03
N PHE A 192 -6.95 -18.31 9.53
CA PHE A 192 -8.12 -19.14 9.79
C PHE A 192 -8.20 -19.38 11.31
N PRO A 193 -9.41 -19.57 11.87
CA PRO A 193 -9.59 -19.98 13.26
C PRO A 193 -8.81 -21.24 13.62
#